data_AF-A0A2E0SGD4-F1
#
_entry.id   AF-A0A2E0SGD4-F1
#
_cell.length_a   1.000
_cell.length_b   1.000
_cell.length_c   1.000
_cell.angle_alpha   90.00
_cell.angle_beta   90.00
_cell.angle_gamma   90.00
#
_symmetry.space_group_name_H-M   'P 1'
#
loop_
_entity.id
_entity.type
_entity.pdbx_description
1 polymer ?
#
loop_
_entity_poly.entity_id
_entity_poly.type
_entity_poly.pdbx_seq_one_letter_code
_entity_poly.pdbx_strand_id
1 'polypeptide(L)'
;MVSRFDPTEPLPNTKHEAFVQALLVGVSAAQAYVSAGFKPSPSRASRLHATDPIQARLGHLRRHRKTHVSRNSANDEIRRKRQVDWAQVQLERYGHIDTANPLASRCLEELQAMARGERLAVEEIVSEKIGDGPDGLVKVTHS
;
A
#
# COMPACT_ATOMS: atom_id res chain seq x y z
N MET A 1 42.62 2.35 14.76
CA MET A 1 41.50 1.69 15.47
C MET A 1 40.27 1.85 14.59
N VAL A 2 39.89 0.82 13.84
CA VAL A 2 38.76 0.89 12.90
C VAL A 2 37.48 0.61 13.69
N SER A 3 36.55 1.55 13.72
CA SER A 3 35.25 1.40 14.39
C SER A 3 34.49 0.23 13.75
N ARG A 4 34.14 -0.79 14.55
CA ARG A 4 33.37 -2.00 14.19
C ARG A 4 31.88 -1.68 14.03
N PHE A 5 31.53 -0.65 13.27
CA PHE A 5 30.13 -0.29 13.04
C PHE A 5 29.68 -0.81 11.67
N ASP A 6 28.72 -1.73 11.66
CA ASP A 6 28.05 -2.20 10.45
C ASP A 6 26.71 -1.45 10.27
N PRO A 7 26.52 -0.65 9.21
CA PRO A 7 25.28 0.09 8.97
C PRO A 7 24.09 -0.80 8.56
N THR A 8 24.31 -2.07 8.24
CA THR A 8 23.25 -3.03 7.89
C THR A 8 22.51 -3.53 9.12
N GLU A 9 23.16 -3.54 10.29
CA GLU A 9 22.57 -3.93 11.57
C GLU A 9 22.02 -2.72 12.35
N PRO A 10 21.03 -2.93 13.24
CA PRO A 10 20.59 -1.90 14.18
C PRO A 10 21.74 -1.36 15.03
N LEU A 11 21.69 -0.06 15.34
CA LEU A 11 22.67 0.54 16.25
C LEU A 11 22.58 -0.11 17.65
N PRO A 12 23.72 -0.35 18.33
CA PRO A 12 23.74 -1.02 19.63
C PRO A 12 23.03 -0.22 20.73
N ASN A 13 22.98 1.10 20.58
CA ASN A 13 22.17 1.94 21.45
C ASN A 13 20.77 2.09 20.86
N THR A 14 19.77 1.52 21.55
CA THR A 14 18.36 1.54 21.14
C THR A 14 17.82 2.95 20.95
N LYS A 15 18.25 3.94 21.74
CA LYS A 15 17.84 5.34 21.56
C LYS A 15 18.46 5.95 20.30
N HIS A 16 19.67 5.55 19.93
CA HIS A 16 20.28 5.98 18.66
C HIS A 16 19.54 5.37 17.47
N GLU A 17 19.16 4.09 17.54
CA GLU A 17 18.36 3.47 16.49
C GLU A 17 16.98 4.16 16.38
N ALA A 18 16.28 4.39 17.50
CA ALA A 18 15.00 5.10 17.50
C ALA A 18 15.11 6.51 16.91
N PHE A 19 16.21 7.22 17.20
CA PHE A 19 16.51 8.52 16.61
C PHE A 19 16.66 8.43 15.08
N VAL A 20 17.40 7.45 14.57
CA VAL A 20 17.56 7.23 13.12
C VAL A 20 16.24 6.87 12.45
N GLN A 21 15.43 6.02 13.07
CA GLN A 21 14.11 5.64 12.55
C GLN A 21 13.18 6.87 12.44
N ALA A 22 13.16 7.74 13.45
CA ALA A 22 12.39 8.99 13.39
C ALA A 22 12.87 9.94 12.28
N LEU A 23 14.18 10.04 12.06
CA LEU A 23 14.76 10.81 10.95
C LEU A 23 14.41 10.22 9.57
N LEU A 24 14.28 8.89 9.47
CA LEU A 24 13.88 8.20 8.23
C LEU A 24 12.42 8.51 7.85
N VAL A 25 11.56 8.73 8.84
CA VAL A 25 10.16 9.15 8.65
C VAL A 25 10.06 10.60 8.18
N GLY A 26 11.09 11.42 8.41
CA GLY A 26 11.14 12.83 8.03
C GLY A 26 10.92 13.82 9.18
N VAL A 27 10.98 13.34 10.42
CA VAL A 27 10.89 14.17 11.62
C VAL A 27 12.17 15.01 11.78
N SER A 28 12.05 16.23 12.30
CA SER A 28 13.22 17.10 12.55
C SER A 28 14.16 16.48 13.60
N ALA A 29 15.46 16.79 13.54
CA ALA A 29 16.44 16.24 14.49
C ALA A 29 16.08 16.53 15.95
N ALA A 30 15.59 17.74 16.26
CA ALA A 30 15.20 18.08 17.63
C ALA A 30 14.02 17.21 18.13
N GLN A 31 12.99 17.02 17.30
CA GLN A 31 11.84 16.19 17.63
C GLN A 31 12.21 14.70 17.70
N ALA A 32 12.97 14.19 16.72
CA ALA A 32 13.47 12.82 16.71
C ALA A 32 14.27 12.51 17.99
N TYR A 33 15.06 13.47 18.49
CA TYR A 33 15.82 13.32 19.72
C TYR A 33 14.92 13.16 20.94
N VAL A 34 13.85 13.96 21.03
CA VAL A 34 12.86 13.84 22.11
C VAL A 34 12.06 12.54 22.00
N SER A 35 11.60 12.19 20.79
CA SER A 35 10.87 10.94 20.53
C SER A 35 11.69 9.69 20.84
N ALA A 36 13.01 9.75 20.69
CA ALA A 36 13.94 8.68 21.08
C ALA A 36 14.16 8.60 22.61
N GLY A 37 13.52 9.46 23.41
CA GLY A 37 13.61 9.46 24.86
C GLY A 37 14.86 10.16 25.41
N PHE A 38 15.40 11.14 24.68
CA PHE A 38 16.42 12.04 25.21
C PHE A 38 15.80 13.33 25.77
N LYS A 39 16.53 13.97 26.71
CA LYS A 39 16.15 15.29 27.20
C LYS A 39 16.21 16.31 26.06
N PRO A 40 15.19 17.18 25.88
CA PRO A 40 15.17 18.17 24.80
C PRO A 40 16.43 19.02 24.78
N SER A 41 17.18 18.96 23.67
CA SER A 41 18.38 19.76 23.46
C SER A 41 18.74 19.79 21.96
N PRO A 42 18.48 20.90 21.24
CA PRO A 42 18.72 20.98 19.80
C PRO A 42 20.21 20.87 19.46
N SER A 43 21.10 21.43 20.29
CA SER A 43 22.55 21.32 20.09
C SER A 43 23.04 19.88 20.21
N ARG A 44 22.52 19.10 21.16
CA ARG A 44 22.86 17.67 21.29
C ARG A 44 22.27 16.84 20.16
N ALA A 45 21.03 17.14 19.76
CA ALA A 45 20.39 16.50 18.62
C ALA A 45 21.20 16.71 17.32
N SER A 46 21.65 17.94 17.05
CA SER A 46 22.48 18.25 15.88
C SER A 46 23.83 17.53 15.93
N ARG A 47 24.47 17.46 17.09
CA ARG A 47 25.73 16.72 17.26
C ARG A 47 25.54 15.23 17.03
N LEU A 48 24.47 14.63 17.59
CA LEU A 48 24.17 13.21 17.38
C LEU A 48 23.88 12.92 15.90
N HIS A 49 23.11 13.78 15.25
CA HIS A 49 22.84 13.69 13.81
C HIS A 49 24.14 13.67 13.00
N ALA A 50 25.13 14.51 13.34
CA ALA A 50 26.39 14.60 12.60
C ALA A 50 27.37 13.43 12.82
N THR A 51 27.06 12.47 13.71
CA THR A 51 27.98 11.34 13.95
C THR A 51 27.96 10.30 12.82
N ASP A 52 29.14 9.73 12.52
CA ASP A 52 29.30 8.77 11.43
C ASP A 52 28.36 7.55 11.50
N PRO A 53 28.16 6.90 12.67
CA PRO A 53 27.27 5.73 12.76
C PRO A 53 25.82 6.07 12.42
N ILE A 54 25.36 7.24 12.86
CA ILE A 54 24.00 7.74 12.62
C ILE A 54 23.81 8.02 11.12
N GLN A 55 24.76 8.74 10.50
CA GLN A 55 24.69 9.05 9.08
C GLN A 55 24.78 7.80 8.20
N ALA A 56 25.68 6.87 8.53
CA ALA A 56 25.84 5.63 7.79
C ALA A 56 24.59 4.73 7.90
N ARG A 57 24.00 4.58 9.10
CA ARG A 57 22.74 3.84 9.29
C ARG A 57 21.59 4.48 8.52
N LEU A 58 21.42 5.80 8.64
CA LEU A 58 20.36 6.55 7.95
C LEU A 58 20.52 6.43 6.42
N GLY A 59 21.74 6.51 5.91
CA GLY A 59 22.06 6.33 4.50
C GLY A 59 21.70 4.92 3.99
N HIS A 60 22.02 3.89 4.78
CA HIS A 60 21.64 2.51 4.48
C HIS A 60 20.12 2.36 4.38
N LEU A 61 19.38 2.80 5.40
CA LEU A 61 17.91 2.69 5.44
C LEU A 61 17.23 3.45 4.29
N ARG A 62 17.71 4.66 3.96
CA ARG A 62 17.21 5.43 2.83
C ARG A 62 17.42 4.71 1.50
N ARG A 63 18.59 4.10 1.29
CA ARG A 63 18.88 3.32 0.08
C ARG A 63 17.98 2.10 -0.01
N HIS A 64 17.84 1.36 1.09
CA HIS A 64 17.01 0.16 1.14
C HIS A 64 15.54 0.46 0.84
N ARG A 65 14.99 1.53 1.43
CA ARG A 65 13.61 1.98 1.17
C ARG A 65 13.39 2.35 -0.30
N LYS A 66 14.33 3.07 -0.94
CA LYS A 66 14.23 3.42 -2.37
C LYS A 66 14.19 2.17 -3.25
N THR A 67 15.05 1.19 -3.00
CA THR A 67 15.07 -0.08 -3.75
C THR A 67 13.74 -0.83 -3.60
N HIS A 68 13.19 -0.90 -2.40
CA HIS A 68 11.93 -1.60 -2.14
C HIS A 68 10.74 -0.91 -2.82
N VAL A 69 10.67 0.42 -2.78
CA VAL A 69 9.61 1.18 -3.48
C VAL A 69 9.69 0.95 -4.98
N SER A 70 10.89 1.02 -5.58
CA SER A 70 11.08 0.75 -7.02
C SER A 70 10.61 -0.66 -7.42
N ARG A 71 10.97 -1.67 -6.61
CA ARG A 71 10.55 -3.06 -6.83
C ARG A 71 9.03 -3.22 -6.72
N ASN A 72 8.39 -2.57 -5.76
CA ASN A 72 6.94 -2.62 -5.59
C ASN A 72 6.22 -1.98 -6.78
N SER A 73 6.67 -0.80 -7.22
CA SER A 73 6.09 -0.13 -8.39
C SER A 73 6.17 -1.00 -9.65
N ALA A 74 7.29 -1.70 -9.87
CA ALA A 74 7.45 -2.63 -10.98
C ALA A 74 6.51 -3.85 -10.85
N ASN A 75 6.32 -4.37 -9.64
CA ASN A 75 5.36 -5.45 -9.39
C ASN A 75 3.91 -5.00 -9.61
N ASP A 76 3.56 -3.77 -9.22
CA ASP A 76 2.24 -3.21 -9.43
C ASP A 76 1.92 -3.07 -10.93
N GLU A 77 2.92 -2.71 -11.74
CA GLU A 77 2.80 -2.68 -13.18
C GLU A 77 2.58 -4.08 -13.78
N ILE A 78 3.36 -5.07 -13.37
CA ILE A 78 3.16 -6.48 -13.78
C ILE A 78 1.76 -6.96 -13.40
N ARG A 79 1.29 -6.62 -12.19
CA ARG A 79 -0.06 -6.98 -11.73
C ARG A 79 -1.14 -6.34 -12.58
N ARG A 80 -1.03 -5.04 -12.89
CA ARG A 80 -1.96 -4.35 -13.80
C ARG A 80 -1.99 -5.00 -15.17
N LYS A 81 -0.82 -5.29 -15.75
CA LYS A 81 -0.72 -5.96 -17.06
C LYS A 81 -1.41 -7.31 -17.06
N ARG A 82 -1.16 -8.15 -16.05
CA ARG A 82 -1.84 -9.45 -15.90
C ARG A 82 -3.35 -9.33 -15.77
N GLN A 83 -3.83 -8.29 -15.09
CA GLN A 83 -5.27 -8.05 -14.95
C GLN A 83 -5.92 -7.67 -16.29
N VAL A 84 -5.24 -6.86 -17.11
CA VAL A 84 -5.68 -6.52 -18.47
C VAL A 84 -5.64 -7.75 -19.38
N ASP A 85 -4.53 -8.49 -19.38
CA ASP A 85 -4.38 -9.72 -20.18
C ASP A 85 -5.45 -10.75 -19.82
N TRP A 86 -5.75 -10.93 -18.52
CA TRP A 86 -6.82 -11.81 -18.06
C TRP A 86 -8.18 -11.34 -18.56
N ALA A 87 -8.51 -10.05 -18.43
CA ALA A 87 -9.77 -9.49 -18.92
C ALA A 87 -9.92 -9.67 -20.44
N GLN A 88 -8.83 -9.51 -21.20
CA GLN A 88 -8.83 -9.71 -22.64
C GLN A 88 -9.05 -11.18 -23.02
N VAL A 89 -8.39 -12.11 -22.34
CA VAL A 89 -8.61 -13.56 -22.54
C VAL A 89 -10.04 -13.95 -22.19
N GLN A 90 -10.66 -13.35 -21.17
CA GLN A 90 -12.07 -13.59 -20.86
C GLN A 90 -12.98 -13.09 -22.00
N LEU A 91 -12.72 -11.91 -22.57
CA LEU A 91 -13.49 -11.37 -23.70
C LEU A 91 -13.36 -12.23 -24.97
N GLU A 92 -12.15 -12.72 -25.26
CA GLU A 92 -11.91 -13.61 -26.41
C GLU A 92 -12.51 -15.01 -26.20
N ARG A 93 -12.50 -15.52 -24.95
CA ARG A 93 -13.03 -16.85 -24.59
C ARG A 93 -14.55 -16.89 -24.49
N TYR A 94 -15.20 -15.82 -24.03
CA TYR A 94 -16.64 -15.66 -23.99
C TYR A 94 -17.18 -14.98 -25.26
N GLY A 95 -16.62 -15.32 -26.43
CA GLY A 95 -17.07 -14.83 -27.73
C GLY A 95 -18.60 -14.72 -27.78
N HIS A 96 -19.06 -13.46 -27.83
CA HIS A 96 -20.45 -13.02 -27.61
C HIS A 96 -20.88 -12.96 -26.14
N ILE A 97 -20.51 -11.84 -25.51
CA ILE A 97 -21.48 -11.19 -24.64
C ILE A 97 -22.70 -10.91 -25.52
N ASP A 98 -23.81 -11.58 -25.26
CA ASP A 98 -25.08 -11.29 -25.89
C ASP A 98 -25.44 -9.83 -25.55
N THR A 99 -25.22 -8.92 -26.50
CA THR A 99 -25.50 -7.49 -26.34
C THR A 99 -26.99 -7.20 -26.20
N ALA A 100 -27.84 -8.22 -26.40
CA ALA A 100 -29.26 -8.18 -26.05
C ALA A 100 -29.52 -8.38 -24.54
N ASN A 101 -28.52 -8.83 -23.76
CA ASN A 101 -28.63 -8.93 -22.30
C ASN A 101 -28.22 -7.60 -21.64
N PRO A 102 -29.17 -6.85 -21.06
CA PRO A 102 -28.92 -5.50 -20.53
C PRO A 102 -27.90 -5.47 -19.39
N LEU A 103 -27.71 -6.58 -18.65
CA LEU A 103 -26.72 -6.67 -17.58
C LEU A 103 -25.29 -6.70 -18.11
N ALA A 104 -25.11 -7.29 -19.29
CA ALA A 104 -23.78 -7.52 -19.85
C ALA A 104 -23.24 -6.26 -20.57
N SER A 105 -24.14 -5.49 -21.19
CA SER A 105 -23.85 -4.14 -21.68
C SER A 105 -23.47 -3.17 -20.55
N ARG A 106 -24.16 -3.26 -19.39
CA ARG A 106 -23.83 -2.47 -18.19
C ARG A 106 -22.44 -2.80 -17.64
N CYS A 107 -22.10 -4.10 -17.52
CA CYS A 107 -20.77 -4.53 -17.11
C CYS A 107 -19.66 -4.06 -18.07
N LEU A 108 -19.94 -4.03 -19.38
CA LEU A 108 -18.97 -3.54 -20.36
C LEU A 108 -18.77 -2.02 -20.25
N GLU A 109 -19.83 -1.24 -20.04
CA GLU A 109 -19.74 0.20 -19.80
C GLU A 109 -18.98 0.52 -18.50
N GLU A 110 -19.23 -0.22 -17.42
CA GLU A 110 -18.52 -0.05 -16.16
C GLU A 110 -17.03 -0.40 -16.28
N LEU A 111 -16.68 -1.49 -16.97
CA LEU A 111 -15.28 -1.86 -17.24
C LEU A 111 -14.57 -0.82 -18.12
N GLN A 112 -15.27 -0.27 -19.11
CA GLN A 112 -14.73 0.78 -19.97
C GLN A 112 -14.61 2.13 -19.25
N ALA A 113 -15.53 2.48 -18.35
CA ALA A 113 -15.44 3.68 -17.50
C ALA A 113 -14.30 3.57 -16.49
N MET A 114 -14.12 2.39 -15.89
CA MET A 114 -12.97 2.09 -15.03
C MET A 114 -11.65 2.16 -15.78
N ALA A 115 -11.59 1.70 -17.03
CA ALA A 115 -10.40 1.80 -17.87
C ALA A 115 -10.08 3.25 -18.30
N ARG A 116 -11.09 4.13 -18.41
CA ARG A 116 -10.94 5.56 -18.71
C ARG A 116 -10.64 6.43 -17.48
N GLY A 117 -10.70 5.87 -16.27
CA GLY A 117 -10.45 6.59 -15.02
C GLY A 117 -11.59 7.52 -14.58
N GLU A 118 -12.78 7.35 -15.16
CA GLU A 118 -13.98 8.11 -14.78
C GLU A 118 -14.68 7.40 -13.62
N ARG A 119 -14.76 8.08 -12.47
CA ARG A 119 -15.45 7.56 -11.29
C ARG A 119 -16.95 7.69 -11.52
N LEU A 120 -17.62 6.63 -11.98
CA LEU A 120 -19.08 6.60 -12.01
C LEU A 120 -19.59 6.74 -10.56
N ALA A 121 -20.45 7.72 -10.35
CA ALA A 121 -21.17 7.87 -9.09
C ALA A 121 -21.98 6.59 -8.87
N VAL A 122 -21.61 5.83 -7.84
CA VAL A 122 -22.43 4.71 -7.36
C VAL A 122 -23.65 5.36 -6.72
N GLU A 123 -24.71 5.55 -7.51
CA GLU A 123 -26.02 5.77 -6.94
C GLU A 123 -26.43 4.46 -6.25
N GLU A 124 -26.59 4.61 -4.94
CA GLU A 124 -27.03 3.67 -3.93
C GLU A 124 -28.27 2.88 -4.39
N ILE A 125 -28.10 1.59 -4.71
CA ILE A 125 -29.24 0.66 -4.75
C ILE A 125 -29.40 0.09 -3.35
N VAL A 126 -30.01 0.89 -2.48
CA VAL A 126 -30.69 0.43 -1.26
C VAL A 126 -32.18 0.49 -1.52
N SER A 127 -32.84 -0.65 -1.29
CA SER A 127 -34.30 -0.88 -1.27
C SER A 127 -35.07 -0.82 -2.60
N GLU A 128 -35.49 -1.98 -3.11
CA GLU A 128 -36.90 -2.37 -3.10
C GLU A 128 -37.13 -3.80 -3.65
N LYS A 129 -37.83 -4.60 -2.83
CA LYS A 129 -38.71 -5.74 -3.18
C LYS A 129 -38.12 -6.97 -3.89
N ILE A 130 -37.60 -7.90 -3.07
CA ILE A 130 -37.90 -9.33 -3.29
C ILE A 130 -39.25 -9.60 -2.62
N GLY A 131 -40.30 -9.73 -3.41
CA GLY A 131 -41.64 -10.11 -2.95
C GLY A 131 -42.56 -10.38 -4.13
N ASP A 132 -42.67 -11.64 -4.53
CA ASP A 132 -43.89 -12.46 -4.44
C ASP A 132 -43.86 -13.63 -5.45
N GLY A 133 -44.02 -14.85 -4.93
CA GLY A 133 -44.40 -16.04 -5.71
C GLY A 133 -43.44 -17.22 -5.63
N PRO A 134 -43.96 -18.45 -5.66
CA PRO A 134 -44.22 -19.18 -4.42
C PRO A 134 -43.53 -20.53 -4.45
N ASP A 135 -42.42 -20.69 -3.76
CA ASP A 135 -41.94 -21.98 -3.25
C ASP A 135 -40.79 -21.73 -2.27
N GLY A 136 -41.17 -21.18 -1.13
CA GLY A 136 -40.30 -21.11 0.03
C GLY A 136 -40.20 -22.49 0.67
N LEU A 137 -39.03 -23.12 0.64
CA LEU A 137 -38.57 -24.05 1.67
C LEU A 137 -37.11 -24.44 1.47
N VAL A 138 -36.19 -23.69 2.09
CA VAL A 138 -35.07 -24.31 2.81
C VAL A 138 -34.90 -23.56 4.13
N LYS A 139 -35.55 -24.05 5.18
CA LYS A 139 -35.17 -23.74 6.55
C LYS A 139 -33.91 -24.54 6.87
N VAL A 140 -32.84 -23.87 7.30
CA VAL A 140 -31.71 -24.54 7.95
C VAL A 140 -31.77 -24.20 9.44
N THR A 141 -32.20 -25.17 10.24
CA THR A 141 -31.82 -25.26 11.66
C THR A 141 -31.47 -26.72 11.95
N HIS A 142 -30.33 -26.89 12.63
CA HIS A 142 -29.61 -28.14 12.85
C HIS A 142 -30.29 -29.05 13.88
N SER A 143 -30.20 -30.36 13.67
CA SER A 143 -29.98 -31.41 14.68
C SER A 143 -29.27 -32.58 14.02
#